data_AF-A0A0G1K140-F1
#
_entry.id   AF-A0A0G1K140-F1
#
_cell.length_a   1.000
_cell.length_b   1.000
_cell.length_c   1.000
_cell.angle_alpha   90.00
_cell.angle_beta   90.00
_cell.angle_gamma   90.00
#
_symmetry.space_group_name_H-M   'P 1'
#
loop_
_entity.id
_entity.type
_entity.pdbx_description
1 polymer ?
#
loop_
_entity_poly.entity_id
_entity_poly.type
_entity_poly.pdbx_seq_one_letter_code
_entity_poly.pdbx_strand_id
1 'polypeptide(L)'
;MTFSFIYNEALYRPLYNALVFLTGLVPGHDVGVAIILLTILVRVIIFPFTHRGLVTQIKMKELEPEIKKIKESYKNNTEEQNKKMMELYKEHGVLRVPYIAPSFFY
;
A
#
# COMPACT_ATOMS: atom_id res chain seq x y z
N MET A 1 -21.88 15.55 5.26
CA MET A 1 -21.07 14.71 6.18
C MET A 1 -19.76 15.44 6.40
N THR A 2 -19.50 15.96 7.60
CA THR A 2 -18.25 16.67 7.88
C THR A 2 -17.09 15.69 7.94
N PHE A 3 -15.91 16.10 7.48
CA PHE A 3 -14.68 15.31 7.59
C PHE A 3 -14.46 14.76 9.01
N SER A 4 -14.79 15.56 10.02
CA SER A 4 -14.73 15.19 11.43
C SER A 4 -15.60 13.98 11.79
N PHE A 5 -16.75 13.78 11.15
CA PHE A 5 -17.63 12.63 11.42
C PHE A 5 -16.99 11.33 10.91
N ILE A 6 -16.45 11.34 9.69
CA ILE A 6 -15.79 10.18 9.09
C ILE A 6 -14.55 9.81 9.91
N TYR A 7 -13.74 10.81 10.29
CA TYR A 7 -12.56 10.59 11.12
C TYR A 7 -12.90 9.96 12.48
N ASN A 8 -13.92 10.51 13.17
CA ASN A 8 -14.27 10.01 14.50
C ASN A 8 -14.86 8.59 14.46
N GLU A 9 -15.70 8.30 13.48
CA GLU A 9 -16.39 7.01 13.42
C GLU A 9 -15.50 5.91 12.83
N ALA A 10 -14.71 6.22 11.79
CA ALA A 10 -13.88 5.22 11.11
C ALA A 10 -12.52 4.98 11.78
N LEU A 11 -11.95 5.99 12.47
CA LEU A 11 -10.61 5.89 13.05
C LEU A 11 -10.63 5.99 14.58
N TYR A 12 -11.23 7.06 15.13
CA TYR A 12 -11.10 7.35 16.57
C TYR A 12 -11.77 6.28 17.46
N ARG A 13 -13.04 5.96 17.21
CA ARG A 13 -13.80 4.95 18.00
C ARG A 13 -13.15 3.56 18.02
N PRO A 14 -12.82 2.93 16.87
CA PRO A 14 -12.22 1.59 16.89
C PRO A 14 -10.84 1.58 17.54
N LEU A 15 -10.04 2.64 17.34
CA LEU A 15 -8.73 2.77 17.99
C LEU A 15 -8.85 2.92 19.51
N TYR A 16 -9.79 3.75 19.98
CA TYR A 16 -10.04 3.95 21.41
C TYR A 16 -10.59 2.67 22.07
N ASN A 17 -11.55 1.99 21.45
CA ASN A 17 -12.10 0.73 21.96
C ASN A 17 -11.04 -0.37 22.02
N ALA A 18 -10.15 -0.45 21.02
CA ALA A 18 -9.02 -1.39 21.04
C ALA A 18 -8.06 -1.08 22.19
N LEU A 19 -7.76 0.20 22.44
CA LEU A 19 -6.92 0.60 23.57
C LEU A 19 -7.55 0.21 24.91
N VAL A 20 -8.84 0.49 25.11
CA VAL A 20 -9.57 0.15 26.34
C VAL A 20 -9.61 -1.37 26.56
N PHE A 21 -9.89 -2.13 25.50
CA PHE A 21 -9.87 -3.60 25.54
C PHE A 21 -8.50 -4.15 25.94
N LEU A 22 -7.42 -3.59 25.39
CA LEU A 22 -6.05 -3.99 25.74
C LEU A 22 -5.70 -3.59 27.17
N THR A 23 -6.09 -2.40 27.64
CA THR A 23 -5.85 -1.99 29.04
C THR A 23 -6.58 -2.88 30.05
N GLY A 24 -7.71 -3.48 29.67
CA GLY A 24 -8.45 -4.44 30.51
C GLY A 24 -7.84 -5.85 30.53
N LEU A 25 -7.02 -6.20 29.53
CA LEU A 25 -6.31 -7.48 29.45
C LEU A 25 -4.94 -7.44 30.16
N VAL A 26 -4.38 -6.25 30.40
CA VAL A 26 -3.08 -6.11 31.07
C VAL A 26 -3.26 -6.19 32.59
N PRO A 27 -2.60 -7.15 33.28
CA PRO A 27 -2.61 -7.20 34.74
C PRO A 27 -1.89 -5.97 35.30
N GLY A 28 -2.60 -5.11 36.02
CA GLY A 28 -2.04 -3.91 36.69
C GLY A 28 -2.57 -2.56 36.17
N HIS A 29 -3.41 -2.53 35.14
CA HIS A 29 -3.90 -1.27 34.52
C HIS A 29 -2.78 -0.33 34.03
N ASP A 30 -1.59 -0.86 33.77
CA ASP A 30 -0.46 -0.07 33.29
C ASP A 30 -0.65 0.32 31.83
N VAL A 31 -1.00 1.59 31.62
CA VAL A 31 -1.24 2.19 30.30
C VAL A 31 -0.01 2.06 29.40
N GLY A 32 1.21 2.11 29.95
CA GLY A 32 2.45 1.95 29.20
C GLY A 32 2.57 0.57 28.54
N VAL A 33 2.26 -0.50 29.28
CA VAL A 33 2.31 -1.88 28.75
C VAL A 33 1.20 -2.11 27.73
N ALA A 34 0.02 -1.53 27.95
CA ALA A 34 -1.08 -1.59 27.00
C ALA A 34 -0.73 -0.92 25.66
N ILE A 35 -0.04 0.23 25.69
CA ILE A 35 0.45 0.90 24.47
C ILE A 35 1.48 0.01 23.75
N ILE A 36 2.45 -0.56 24.46
CA ILE A 36 3.46 -1.43 23.86
C ILE A 36 2.78 -2.63 23.17
N LEU A 37 1.84 -3.30 23.85
CA LEU A 37 1.07 -4.40 23.26
C LEU A 37 0.24 -3.96 22.04
N LEU A 38 -0.39 -2.79 22.09
CA LEU A 38 -1.11 -2.22 20.96
C LEU A 38 -0.17 -2.02 19.75
N THR A 39 1.03 -1.47 19.96
CA THR A 39 2.00 -1.27 18.86
C THR A 39 2.43 -2.59 18.23
N ILE A 40 2.64 -3.64 19.04
CA ILE A 40 3.01 -4.97 18.54
C ILE A 40 1.85 -5.56 17.74
N LEU A 41 0.63 -5.50 18.27
CA LEU A 41 -0.58 -6.02 17.62
C LEU A 41 -0.81 -5.34 16.27
N VAL A 42 -0.75 -4.01 16.23
CA VAL A 42 -0.87 -3.22 14.99
C VAL A 42 0.20 -3.64 14.00
N ARG A 43 1.45 -3.82 14.44
CA ARG A 43 2.56 -4.23 13.59
C ARG A 43 2.34 -5.63 13.00
N VAL A 44 1.81 -6.57 13.78
CA VAL A 44 1.48 -7.93 13.32
C VAL A 44 0.35 -7.92 12.29
N ILE A 45 -0.70 -7.10 12.49
CA ILE A 45 -1.80 -6.96 11.52
C ILE A 45 -1.32 -6.32 10.21
N ILE A 46 -0.44 -5.31 10.29
CA ILE A 46 0.09 -4.61 9.12
C ILE A 46 1.17 -5.45 8.40
N PHE A 47 1.88 -6.33 9.11
CA PHE A 47 2.95 -7.16 8.54
C PHE A 47 2.58 -7.90 7.24
N PRO A 48 1.45 -8.64 7.11
CA PRO A 48 1.08 -9.29 5.86
C PRO A 48 0.81 -8.28 4.73
N PHE A 49 0.30 -7.09 5.05
CA PHE A 49 0.11 -6.02 4.07
C PHE A 49 1.45 -5.46 3.59
N THR A 50 2.37 -5.17 4.51
CA THR A 50 3.73 -4.70 4.18
C THR A 50 4.49 -5.74 3.37
N HIS A 51 4.41 -7.02 3.73
CA HIS A 51 5.09 -8.10 3.00
C HIS A 51 4.62 -8.18 1.54
N ARG A 52 3.31 -8.11 1.29
CA ARG A 52 2.77 -8.03 -0.08
C ARG A 52 3.27 -6.81 -0.84
N GLY A 53 3.33 -5.65 -0.17
CA GLY A 53 3.88 -4.43 -0.76
C GLY A 53 5.38 -4.54 -1.10
N LEU A 54 6.16 -5.23 -0.28
CA LEU A 54 7.59 -5.46 -0.52
C LEU A 54 7.83 -6.36 -1.73
N VAL A 55 7.07 -7.46 -1.87
CA VAL A 55 7.18 -8.35 -3.04
C VAL A 55 6.92 -7.60 -4.35
N THR A 56 5.89 -6.76 -4.39
CA THR A 56 5.61 -5.91 -5.56
C THR A 56 6.75 -4.93 -5.85
N GLN A 57 7.33 -4.32 -4.81
CA GLN A 57 8.47 -3.40 -4.98
C GLN A 57 9.71 -4.11 -5.53
N ILE A 58 9.99 -5.34 -5.09
CA ILE A 58 11.11 -6.14 -5.61
C ILE A 58 10.90 -6.44 -7.09
N LYS A 59 9.69 -6.87 -7.48
CA LYS A 59 9.35 -7.11 -8.89
C LYS A 59 9.48 -5.86 -9.76
N MET A 60 9.15 -4.68 -9.24
CA MET A 60 9.38 -3.41 -9.98
C MET A 60 10.87 -3.12 -10.18
N LYS A 61 11.71 -3.44 -9.19
CA LYS A 61 13.17 -3.28 -9.31
C LYS A 61 13.77 -4.24 -10.34
N GLU A 62 13.29 -5.48 -10.40
CA GLU A 62 13.70 -6.46 -11.41
C GLU A 62 13.35 -6.01 -12.84
N LEU A 63 12.27 -5.25 -13.00
CA LEU A 63 11.84 -4.68 -14.27
C LEU A 63 12.62 -3.43 -14.70
N GLU A 64 13.32 -2.75 -13.80
CA GLU A 64 14.12 -1.55 -14.12
C GLU A 64 15.03 -1.68 -15.36
N PRO A 65 15.81 -2.77 -15.54
CA PRO A 65 16.64 -2.95 -16.74
C PRO A 65 15.80 -3.03 -18.02
N GLU A 66 14.66 -3.72 -18.01
CA GLU A 66 13.79 -3.84 -19.18
C GLU A 66 13.08 -2.53 -19.50
N ILE A 67 12.64 -1.82 -18.46
CA ILE A 67 12.10 -0.45 -18.57
C ILE A 67 13.13 0.48 -19.23
N LYS A 68 14.41 0.38 -18.84
CA LYS A 68 15.49 1.17 -19.45
C LYS A 68 15.72 0.80 -20.92
N LYS A 69 15.74 -0.49 -21.26
CA LYS A 69 15.84 -0.96 -22.65
C LYS A 69 14.72 -0.39 -23.52
N ILE A 70 13.46 -0.48 -23.07
CA ILE A 70 12.31 0.08 -23.80
C ILE A 70 12.47 1.59 -23.98
N LYS A 71 12.85 2.31 -22.92
CA LYS A 71 13.09 3.76 -23.01
C LYS A 71 14.22 4.11 -23.98
N GLU A 72 15.25 3.29 -24.11
CA GLU A 72 16.37 3.52 -25.03
C GLU A 72 16.04 3.17 -26.48
N SER A 73 15.35 2.06 -26.71
CA SER A 73 14.95 1.61 -28.05
C SER A 73 13.88 2.48 -28.68
N TYR A 74 13.01 3.11 -27.88
CA TYR A 74 11.85 3.88 -28.36
C TYR A 74 11.90 5.39 -28.00
N LYS A 75 13.10 5.96 -27.78
CA LYS A 75 13.27 7.40 -27.44
C LYS A 75 12.53 8.37 -28.38
N ASN A 76 12.41 8.00 -29.65
CA ASN A 76 11.80 8.85 -30.69
C ASN A 76 10.33 8.51 -30.95
N ASN A 77 9.78 7.48 -30.30
CA ASN A 77 8.39 7.04 -30.47
C ASN A 77 7.72 6.83 -29.11
N THR A 78 7.24 7.92 -28.52
CA THR A 78 6.58 7.94 -27.21
C THR A 78 5.35 7.03 -27.14
N GLU A 79 4.59 6.90 -28.24
CA GLU A 79 3.38 6.07 -28.30
C GLU A 79 3.74 4.58 -28.18
N GLU A 80 4.72 4.15 -28.99
CA GLU A 80 5.20 2.77 -28.97
C GLU A 80 5.94 2.43 -27.68
N GLN A 81 6.69 3.40 -27.12
CA GLN A 81 7.31 3.28 -25.80
C GLN A 81 6.27 3.01 -24.71
N ASN A 82 5.17 3.77 -24.68
CA ASN A 82 4.10 3.60 -23.69
C ASN A 82 3.39 2.25 -23.86
N LYS A 83 3.16 1.82 -25.10
CA LYS A 83 2.55 0.51 -25.41
C LYS A 83 3.43 -0.64 -24.91
N LYS A 84 4.73 -0.62 -25.21
CA LYS A 84 5.70 -1.64 -24.78
C LYS A 84 5.87 -1.66 -23.27
N MET A 85 5.90 -0.50 -22.63
CA MET A 85 5.92 -0.38 -21.18
C MET A 85 4.70 -1.05 -20.52
N MET A 86 3.52 -0.85 -21.13
CA MET A 86 2.27 -1.46 -20.67
C MET A 86 2.26 -2.98 -20.85
N GLU A 87 2.75 -3.48 -21.99
CA GLU A 87 2.93 -4.92 -22.25
C GLU A 87 3.84 -5.56 -21.18
N LEU A 88 5.00 -4.96 -20.92
CA LEU A 88 5.96 -5.44 -19.92
C LEU A 88 5.35 -5.56 -18.52
N TYR A 89 4.63 -4.52 -18.07
CA TYR A 89 4.00 -4.53 -16.76
C TYR A 89 2.84 -5.54 -16.65
N LYS A 90 2.13 -5.82 -17.75
CA LYS A 90 1.07 -6.85 -17.81
C LYS A 90 1.67 -8.25 -17.71
N GLU A 91 2.73 -8.52 -18.46
CA GLU A 91 3.43 -9.83 -18.44
C GLU A 91 3.96 -10.18 -17.06
N HIS A 92 4.49 -9.19 -16.33
CA HIS A 92 5.08 -9.39 -15.00
C HIS A 92 4.07 -9.26 -13.83
N GLY A 93 2.80 -8.97 -14.14
CA GLY A 93 1.72 -8.92 -13.16
C GLY A 93 1.91 -7.86 -12.07
N VAL A 94 2.70 -6.81 -12.34
CA VAL A 94 3.01 -5.76 -11.35
C VAL A 94 1.97 -4.62 -11.37
N LEU A 95 1.12 -4.57 -12.39
CA LEU A 95 -0.02 -3.67 -12.46
C LEU A 95 -1.13 -4.12 -11.50
N ARG A 96 -1.31 -3.36 -10.42
CA ARG A 96 -2.59 -3.29 -9.73
C ARG A 96 -3.46 -2.32 -10.53
N VAL A 97 -4.58 -2.80 -11.07
CA VAL A 97 -5.59 -2.03 -11.81
C VAL A 97 -6.16 -0.95 -10.88
N PRO A 98 -5.65 0.30 -10.92
CA PRO A 98 -6.48 1.44 -11.33
C PRO A 98 -5.72 2.59 -12.03
N TYR A 99 -4.49 2.41 -12.52
CA TYR A 99 -3.75 3.45 -13.26
C TYR A 99 -4.05 3.49 -14.77
N ILE A 100 -4.83 2.52 -15.26
CA ILE A 100 -5.40 2.50 -16.62
C ILE A 100 -6.79 3.16 -16.66
N ALA A 101 -7.09 4.09 -15.75
CA ALA A 101 -8.13 5.07 -16.04
C ALA A 101 -7.57 5.96 -17.16
N PRO A 102 -8.14 5.89 -18.35
CA PRO A 102 -7.35 6.09 -19.54
C PRO A 102 -7.33 7.57 -19.88
N SER A 103 -6.33 7.96 -20.64
CA SER A 103 -6.40 9.05 -21.62
C SER A 103 -7.55 8.89 -22.66
N PHE A 104 -8.56 8.05 -22.39
CA PHE A 104 -9.89 7.95 -23.02
C PHE A 104 -10.94 8.84 -22.33
N PHE A 105 -10.56 9.63 -21.32
CA PHE A 105 -11.34 10.80 -20.88
C PHE A 105 -10.60 12.09 -21.28
N TYR A 106 -10.48 12.30 -22.59
CA TYR A 106 -10.51 13.64 -23.17
C TYR A 106 -11.95 13.93 -23.59
#